data_AF-A0A2E2ZBP7-F1
#
_entry.id   AF-A0A2E2ZBP7-F1
#
_cell.length_a   1.000
_cell.length_b   1.000
_cell.length_c   1.000
_cell.angle_alpha   90.00
_cell.angle_beta   90.00
_cell.angle_gamma   90.00
#
_symmetry.space_group_name_H-M   'P 1'
#
loop_
_entity.id
_entity.type
_entity.pdbx_description
1 polymer ?
#
loop_
_entity_poly.entity_id
_entity_poly.type
_entity_poly.pdbx_seq_one_letter_code
_entity_poly.pdbx_strand_id
1 'polypeptide(L)'
;MDYKFNEDVLLDEIRQYIDNTYKGHYSKTTYQSTEVIMGRGHGEGFCMGNIDKYSNRYGKKGDEDDWRKDLIKIVHYGILALYNHDITYGDNENENQ
;
A
#
# COMPACT_ATOMS: atom_id res chain seq x y z
N MET A 1 -19.48 5.07 15.13
CA MET A 1 -19.43 6.33 14.36
C MET A 1 -20.16 6.03 13.06
N ASP A 2 -21.04 6.91 12.58
CA ASP A 2 -21.71 6.73 11.29
C ASP A 2 -20.96 7.57 10.25
N TYR A 3 -20.34 6.90 9.29
CA TYR A 3 -19.42 7.48 8.33
C TYR A 3 -20.18 7.94 7.09
N LYS A 4 -20.13 9.24 6.79
CA LYS A 4 -20.95 9.87 5.73
C LYS A 4 -20.65 9.35 4.32
N PHE A 5 -19.45 8.85 4.09
CA PHE A 5 -18.96 8.43 2.78
C PHE A 5 -18.67 6.92 2.74
N ASN A 6 -19.25 6.15 3.68
CA ASN A 6 -19.02 4.70 3.84
C ASN A 6 -17.54 4.37 4.08
N GLU A 7 -16.81 5.25 4.77
CA GLU A 7 -15.39 5.06 5.03
C GLU A 7 -15.10 3.75 5.75
N ASP A 8 -15.97 3.32 6.67
CA ASP A 8 -15.90 2.02 7.32
C ASP A 8 -15.89 0.86 6.33
N VAL A 9 -16.83 0.84 5.38
CA VAL A 9 -16.93 -0.20 4.34
C VAL A 9 -15.71 -0.18 3.42
N LEU A 10 -15.27 1.01 3.02
CA LEU A 10 -14.11 1.16 2.13
C LEU A 10 -12.81 0.75 2.82
N LEU A 11 -12.64 1.09 4.10
CA LEU A 11 -11.49 0.66 4.90
C LEU A 11 -11.46 -0.87 5.07
N ASP A 12 -12.62 -1.49 5.27
CA ASP A 12 -12.72 -2.96 5.31
C ASP A 12 -12.38 -3.61 3.96
N GLU A 13 -12.81 -3.02 2.83
CA GLU A 13 -12.43 -3.48 1.49
C GLU A 13 -10.91 -3.38 1.27
N ILE A 14 -10.29 -2.27 1.66
CA ILE A 14 -8.84 -2.07 1.59
C ILE A 14 -8.11 -3.11 2.45
N ARG A 15 -8.59 -3.35 3.68
CA ARG A 15 -8.04 -4.38 4.56
C ARG A 15 -8.12 -5.75 3.92
N GLN A 16 -9.28 -6.15 3.39
CA GLN A 16 -9.44 -7.44 2.73
C GLN A 16 -8.52 -7.59 1.51
N TYR A 17 -8.35 -6.52 0.72
CA TYR A 17 -7.40 -6.49 -0.37
C TYR A 17 -5.98 -6.78 0.12
N ILE A 18 -5.54 -6.09 1.18
CA ILE A 18 -4.23 -6.32 1.81
C ILE A 18 -4.12 -7.76 2.31
N ASP A 19 -5.07 -8.26 3.09
CA ASP A 19 -5.06 -9.65 3.59
C ASP A 19 -4.93 -10.68 2.45
N ASN A 20 -5.55 -10.39 1.30
CA ASN A 20 -5.44 -11.23 0.10
C ASN A 20 -4.06 -11.11 -0.58
N THR A 21 -3.42 -9.94 -0.58
CA THR A 21 -2.02 -9.83 -1.00
C THR A 21 -1.12 -10.64 -0.08
N TYR A 22 -1.46 -10.73 1.21
CA TYR A 22 -0.78 -11.62 2.16
C TYR A 22 -0.93 -13.10 1.80
N LYS A 23 -2.16 -13.57 1.56
CA LYS A 23 -2.41 -14.98 1.20
C LYS A 23 -1.82 -15.38 -0.16
N GLY A 24 -1.84 -14.48 -1.14
CA GLY A 24 -1.35 -14.74 -2.49
C GLY A 24 0.16 -14.66 -2.62
N HIS A 25 0.81 -13.69 -1.96
CA HIS A 25 2.25 -13.44 -2.10
C HIS A 25 3.11 -14.05 -0.98
N TYR A 26 2.57 -14.31 0.22
CA TYR A 26 3.38 -14.70 1.39
C TYR A 26 3.33 -16.21 1.69
N SER A 27 2.68 -17.01 0.86
CA SER A 27 2.38 -18.41 1.20
C SER A 27 3.55 -19.40 1.09
N LYS A 28 4.76 -19.00 0.65
CA LYS A 28 6.00 -19.79 0.77
C LYS A 28 7.24 -18.98 0.34
N THR A 29 8.09 -18.62 1.29
CA THR A 29 9.56 -18.60 1.11
C THR A 29 10.15 -17.69 0.02
N THR A 30 9.74 -16.41 -0.06
CA THR A 30 10.49 -15.40 -0.82
C THR A 30 10.24 -14.04 -0.18
N TYR A 31 11.31 -13.35 0.23
CA TYR A 31 11.22 -11.98 0.74
C TYR A 31 10.37 -11.11 -0.19
N GLN A 32 9.45 -10.32 0.36
CA GLN A 32 8.65 -9.42 -0.47
C GLN A 32 9.59 -8.46 -1.20
N SER A 33 9.44 -8.30 -2.51
CA SER A 33 10.19 -7.29 -3.25
C SER A 33 10.08 -5.92 -2.60
N THR A 34 8.90 -5.58 -2.04
CA THR A 34 8.66 -4.35 -1.28
C THR A 34 9.54 -4.26 -0.03
N GLU A 35 9.59 -5.28 0.82
CA GLU A 35 10.43 -5.30 2.02
C GLU A 35 11.92 -5.18 1.69
N VAL A 36 12.37 -5.89 0.64
CA VAL A 36 13.77 -5.83 0.18
C VAL A 36 14.11 -4.43 -0.34
N ILE A 37 13.20 -3.81 -1.09
CA ILE A 37 13.39 -2.45 -1.64
C ILE A 37 13.41 -1.41 -0.51
N MET A 38 12.50 -1.52 0.46
CA MET A 38 12.47 -0.64 1.64
C MET A 38 13.72 -0.82 2.50
N GLY A 39 14.13 -2.06 2.80
CA GLY A 39 15.34 -2.35 3.56
C GLY A 39 16.65 -1.90 2.88
N ARG A 40 16.61 -1.59 1.58
CA ARG A 40 17.72 -0.99 0.83
C ARG A 40 17.67 0.55 0.78
N GLY A 41 16.73 1.18 1.47
CA GLY A 41 16.58 2.64 1.49
C GLY A 41 15.94 3.22 0.23
N HIS A 42 15.22 2.42 -0.56
CA HIS A 42 14.57 2.85 -1.80
C HIS A 42 13.03 2.88 -1.70
N GLY A 43 12.48 2.77 -0.49
CA GLY A 43 11.05 2.63 -0.26
C GLY A 43 10.22 3.85 -0.67
N GLU A 44 10.71 5.07 -0.43
CA GLU A 44 10.01 6.31 -0.80
C GLU A 44 9.78 6.40 -2.31
N GLY A 45 10.86 6.34 -3.10
CA GLY A 45 10.78 6.38 -4.56
C GLY A 45 9.95 5.23 -5.13
N PHE A 46 10.03 4.05 -4.55
CA PHE A 46 9.23 2.90 -4.96
C PHE A 46 7.72 3.09 -4.72
N CYS A 47 7.34 3.57 -3.54
CA CYS A 47 5.92 3.79 -3.22
C CYS A 47 5.35 4.95 -4.05
N MET A 48 6.06 6.08 -4.10
CA MET A 48 5.63 7.26 -4.87
C MET A 48 5.55 6.96 -6.37
N GLY A 49 6.49 6.20 -6.92
CA GLY A 49 6.46 5.78 -8.32
C GLY A 49 5.25 4.88 -8.65
N ASN A 50 4.84 4.00 -7.73
CA ASN A 50 3.63 3.19 -7.93
C ASN A 50 2.35 4.02 -7.80
N ILE A 51 2.30 4.95 -6.86
CA ILE A 51 1.18 5.91 -6.74
C ILE A 51 1.03 6.67 -8.05
N ASP A 52 2.10 7.28 -8.57
CA ASP A 52 2.08 8.02 -9.84
C ASP A 52 1.63 7.14 -11.02
N LYS A 53 2.19 5.92 -11.12
CA LYS A 53 1.80 4.94 -12.14
C LYS A 53 0.29 4.65 -12.15
N TYR A 54 -0.31 4.38 -10.98
CA TYR A 54 -1.74 4.03 -10.91
C TYR A 54 -2.64 5.26 -11.05
N SER A 55 -2.21 6.43 -10.56
CA SER A 55 -2.89 7.70 -10.81
C SER A 55 -2.96 7.99 -12.31
N ASN A 56 -1.84 7.79 -13.03
CA ASN A 56 -1.77 8.02 -14.47
C ASN A 56 -2.56 6.99 -15.29
N ARG A 57 -2.77 5.79 -14.74
CA ARG A 57 -3.53 4.71 -15.39
C ARG A 57 -5.05 4.87 -15.25
N TYR A 58 -5.51 5.38 -14.12
CA TYR A 58 -6.93 5.53 -13.80
C TYR A 58 -7.71 6.25 -14.91
N GLY A 59 -8.81 5.66 -15.39
CA GLY A 59 -9.63 6.21 -16.47
C GLY A 59 -9.01 6.16 -17.87
N LYS A 60 -7.78 5.64 -18.02
CA LYS A 60 -7.06 5.60 -19.30
C LYS A 60 -6.77 4.18 -19.81
N LYS A 61 -6.78 3.17 -18.94
CA LYS A 61 -6.46 1.78 -19.31
C LYS A 61 -7.31 0.76 -18.57
N GLY A 62 -8.01 -0.06 -19.33
CA GLY A 62 -8.92 -1.09 -18.81
C GLY A 62 -10.36 -0.57 -18.78
N ASP A 63 -11.20 -1.28 -18.05
CA ASP A 63 -12.60 -0.93 -17.78
C ASP A 63 -12.77 -0.29 -16.39
N GLU A 64 -14.01 0.01 -16.02
CA GLU A 64 -14.35 0.66 -14.74
C GLU A 64 -13.86 -0.15 -13.51
N ASP A 65 -13.89 -1.48 -13.59
CA ASP A 65 -13.39 -2.35 -12.53
C ASP A 65 -11.86 -2.26 -12.40
N ASP A 66 -11.15 -2.20 -13.52
CA ASP A 66 -9.72 -1.94 -13.54
C ASP A 66 -9.36 -0.57 -12.95
N TRP A 67 -10.17 0.45 -13.25
CA TRP A 67 -9.96 1.79 -12.70
C TRP A 67 -10.19 1.80 -11.18
N ARG A 68 -11.23 1.12 -10.68
CA ARG A 68 -11.42 0.98 -9.22
C ARG A 68 -10.23 0.28 -8.55
N LYS A 69 -9.70 -0.78 -9.18
CA LYS A 69 -8.50 -1.48 -8.68
C LYS A 69 -7.27 -0.55 -8.64
N ASP A 70 -7.15 0.39 -9.57
CA ASP A 70 -6.08 1.39 -9.53
C ASP A 70 -6.20 2.29 -8.29
N LEU A 71 -7.42 2.71 -7.92
CA LEU A 71 -7.65 3.48 -6.69
C LEU A 71 -7.28 2.69 -5.43
N ILE A 72 -7.68 1.42 -5.34
CA ILE A 72 -7.31 0.54 -4.20
C ILE A 72 -5.78 0.42 -4.10
N LYS A 73 -5.08 0.28 -5.23
CA LYS A 73 -3.62 0.22 -5.26
C LYS A 73 -2.97 1.53 -4.83
N ILE A 74 -3.50 2.68 -5.23
CA ILE A 74 -3.02 4.00 -4.76
C ILE A 74 -3.09 4.05 -3.23
N VAL A 75 -4.22 3.67 -2.63
CA VAL A 75 -4.37 3.67 -1.17
C VAL A 75 -3.42 2.66 -0.52
N HIS A 76 -3.29 1.45 -1.07
CA HIS A 76 -2.35 0.45 -0.57
C HIS A 76 -0.90 0.94 -0.57
N TYR A 77 -0.44 1.56 -1.66
CA TYR A 77 0.90 2.14 -1.73
C TYR A 77 1.06 3.38 -0.83
N GLY A 78 -0.03 4.12 -0.57
CA GLY A 78 -0.06 5.17 0.44
C GLY A 78 0.18 4.62 1.86
N ILE A 79 -0.44 3.49 2.22
CA ILE A 79 -0.20 2.81 3.50
C ILE A 79 1.25 2.33 3.60
N LEU A 80 1.80 1.77 2.53
CA LEU A 80 3.22 1.37 2.47
C LEU A 80 4.17 2.58 2.58
N ALA A 81 3.81 3.71 1.98
CA ALA A 81 4.58 4.95 2.09
C ALA A 81 4.56 5.51 3.53
N LEU A 82 3.42 5.43 4.22
CA LEU A 82 3.32 5.79 5.64
C LEU A 82 4.24 4.92 6.49
N TYR A 83 4.18 3.59 6.31
CA TYR A 83 5.09 2.68 7.01
C TYR A 83 6.57 3.02 6.72
N ASN A 84 6.91 3.25 5.44
CA ASN A 84 8.28 3.66 5.08
C ASN A 84 8.68 4.99 5.73
N HIS A 85 7.76 5.94 5.81
CA HIS A 85 7.99 7.22 6.48
C HIS A 85 8.29 6.99 7.97
N ASP A 86 7.46 6.21 8.66
CA ASP A 86 7.60 5.92 10.08
C ASP A 86 8.92 5.20 10.39
N ILE A 87 9.38 4.26 9.57
CA ILE A 87 10.69 3.61 9.77
C ILE A 87 11.88 4.51 9.40
N THR A 88 11.68 5.51 8.54
CA THR A 88 12.76 6.39 8.07
C THR A 88 12.92 7.61 8.99
N TYR A 89 11.81 8.09 9.56
CA TYR A 89 11.74 9.36 10.29
C TYR A 89 11.09 9.26 11.67
N GLY A 90 10.42 8.15 11.99
CA GLY A 90 9.90 7.91 13.34
C GLY A 90 11.05 7.78 14.32
N ASP A 91 11.00 8.53 15.42
CA ASP A 91 12.04 8.52 16.44
C ASP A 91 12.33 7.09 16.92
N ASN A 92 13.61 6.72 17.00
CA ASN A 92 14.12 5.48 17.58
C ASN A 92 13.88 5.43 19.10
N GLU A 93 12.65 5.61 19.59
CA GLU A 93 12.35 5.52 21.03
C GLU A 93 12.18 4.07 21.51
N ASN A 94 12.24 3.07 20.63
CA ASN A 94 12.13 1.64 20.99
C ASN A 94 13.38 0.81 20.67
N GLU A 95 14.59 1.38 20.75
CA GLU A 95 15.84 0.59 20.80
C GLU A 95 16.35 0.31 22.23
N ASN A 96 15.58 0.63 23.27
CA ASN A 96 15.89 0.24 24.65
C ASN A 96 14.69 -0.43 25.34
N GLN A 97 14.42 -1.70 25.01
CA GLN A 97 13.75 -2.64 25.93
C GLN A 97 14.19 -4.09 25.67
#